data_AF-A0A1S1NZ22-F1
#
_entry.id   AF-A0A1S1NZ22-F1
#
_cell.length_a   1.000
_cell.length_b   1.000
_cell.length_c   1.000
_cell.angle_alpha   90.00
_cell.angle_beta   90.00
_cell.angle_gamma   90.00
#
_symmetry.space_group_name_H-M   'P 1'
#
loop_
_entity.id
_entity.type
_entity.pdbx_description
1 polymer ?
#
loop_
_entity_poly.entity_id
_entity_poly.type
_entity_poly.pdbx_seq_one_letter_code
_entity_poly.pdbx_strand_id
1 'polypeptide(L)'
;MAEDMDHLFDAMRSMFGNRFTSQWGAYDEGGVWLGELTHLTPRLLELGIGKLRARVRDAARSGDEAWPPQPLEFAALCEPTAEDLGMPSVDRAWREANGHAHDPEGHRWSHPAVRMAGQSIGWIEIHGTTAASRRERLEKRFAREYQALVNRVMAGEQLEARGLLENDNDRSPAELAKRAGEERAAAAASEYGHRMTGEQGIRSLRAALGGR
;
A
#
# COMPACT_ATOMS: atom_id res chain seq x y z
N MET A 1 -16.14 8.33 -15.22
CA MET A 1 -16.57 9.66 -14.76
C MET A 1 -18.00 10.01 -15.17
N ALA A 2 -18.39 9.97 -16.46
CA ALA A 2 -19.77 10.28 -16.85
C ALA A 2 -20.79 9.29 -16.22
N GLU A 3 -20.54 7.99 -16.34
CA GLU A 3 -21.37 6.95 -15.72
C GLU A 3 -21.40 7.05 -14.18
N ASP A 4 -20.26 7.38 -13.56
CA ASP A 4 -20.16 7.57 -12.11
C ASP A 4 -20.99 8.78 -11.63
N MET A 5 -21.05 9.84 -12.43
CA MET A 5 -21.85 11.03 -12.15
C MET A 5 -23.35 10.77 -12.29
N ASP A 6 -23.76 9.99 -13.30
CA ASP A 6 -25.15 9.57 -13.44
C ASP A 6 -25.59 8.73 -12.23
N HIS A 7 -24.76 7.78 -11.80
CA HIS A 7 -25.03 6.99 -10.60
C HIS A 7 -25.09 7.85 -9.32
N LEU A 8 -24.24 8.87 -9.20
CA LEU A 8 -24.31 9.83 -8.09
C LEU A 8 -25.64 10.61 -8.10
N PHE A 9 -26.05 11.14 -9.24
CA PHE A 9 -27.30 11.89 -9.37
C PHE A 9 -28.53 11.00 -9.12
N ASP A 10 -28.50 9.75 -9.57
CA ASP A 10 -29.52 8.76 -9.23
C ASP A 10 -29.62 8.50 -7.72
N ALA A 11 -28.47 8.33 -7.06
CA ALA A 11 -28.42 8.15 -5.61
C ALA A 11 -28.97 9.38 -4.87
N MET A 12 -28.58 10.59 -5.27
CA MET A 12 -29.06 11.85 -4.67
C MET A 12 -30.57 12.02 -4.84
N ARG A 13 -31.10 11.77 -6.05
CA ARG A 13 -32.53 11.82 -6.32
C ARG A 13 -33.30 10.78 -5.52
N SER A 14 -32.75 9.57 -5.36
CA SER A 14 -33.36 8.53 -4.52
C SER A 14 -33.43 8.93 -3.04
N MET A 15 -32.48 9.72 -2.53
CA MET A 15 -32.43 10.13 -1.12
C MET A 15 -33.24 11.37 -0.81
N PHE A 16 -33.22 12.36 -1.71
CA PHE A 16 -33.76 13.70 -1.43
C PHE A 16 -34.92 14.11 -2.35
N GLY A 17 -35.17 13.38 -3.45
CA GLY A 17 -36.25 13.64 -4.40
C GLY A 17 -36.24 15.06 -4.93
N ASN A 18 -37.41 15.70 -4.90
CA ASN A 18 -37.62 17.04 -5.45
C ASN A 18 -36.69 18.11 -4.86
N ARG A 19 -36.23 17.98 -3.61
CA ARG A 19 -35.31 18.96 -2.99
C ARG A 19 -33.96 19.02 -3.70
N PHE A 20 -33.49 17.88 -4.20
CA PHE A 20 -32.24 17.83 -4.96
C PHE A 20 -32.49 18.29 -6.40
N THR A 21 -33.51 17.72 -7.06
CA THR A 21 -33.80 18.03 -8.47
C THR A 21 -34.15 19.50 -8.70
N SER A 22 -34.82 20.17 -7.75
CA SER A 22 -35.13 21.60 -7.86
C SER A 22 -33.90 22.50 -7.76
N GLN A 23 -32.86 22.05 -7.06
CA GLN A 23 -31.64 22.82 -6.84
C GLN A 23 -30.57 22.54 -7.91
N TRP A 24 -30.44 21.29 -8.33
CA TRP A 24 -29.33 20.84 -9.18
C TRP A 24 -29.75 20.22 -10.52
N GLY A 25 -31.06 19.99 -10.73
CA GLY A 25 -31.57 19.34 -11.93
C GLY A 25 -31.50 17.81 -11.88
N ALA A 26 -31.82 17.20 -13.02
CA ALA A 26 -31.85 15.74 -13.19
C ALA A 26 -30.46 15.13 -13.45
N TYR A 27 -29.53 15.93 -13.95
CA TYR A 27 -28.15 15.61 -14.27
C TYR A 27 -27.32 16.90 -14.14
N ASP A 28 -25.99 16.78 -14.12
CA ASP A 28 -25.09 17.92 -13.93
C ASP A 28 -24.95 18.77 -15.21
N GLU A 29 -26.02 19.47 -15.61
CA GLU A 29 -26.07 20.28 -16.83
C GLU A 29 -24.98 21.37 -16.87
N GLY A 30 -24.66 21.95 -15.70
CA GLY A 30 -23.65 23.00 -15.56
C GLY A 30 -22.23 22.50 -15.32
N GLY A 31 -22.02 21.20 -15.16
CA GLY A 31 -20.70 20.63 -14.84
C GLY A 31 -20.15 21.01 -13.46
N VAL A 32 -21.00 21.51 -12.54
CA VAL A 32 -20.57 22.00 -11.23
C VAL A 32 -20.10 20.84 -10.36
N TRP A 33 -20.89 19.76 -10.33
CA TRP A 33 -20.53 18.58 -9.57
C TRP A 33 -19.32 17.86 -10.17
N LEU A 34 -19.28 17.75 -11.50
CA LEU A 34 -18.15 17.17 -12.20
C LEU A 34 -16.86 17.96 -11.93
N GLY A 35 -16.93 19.30 -11.96
CA GLY A 35 -15.78 20.16 -11.67
C GLY A 35 -15.21 19.95 -10.27
N GLU A 36 -16.09 19.88 -9.26
CA GLU A 36 -15.67 19.66 -7.87
C GLU A 36 -15.18 18.22 -7.64
N LEU A 37 -15.79 17.23 -8.27
CA LEU A 37 -15.52 15.81 -7.99
C LEU A 37 -14.56 15.15 -8.98
N THR A 38 -14.03 15.88 -9.96
CA THR A 38 -13.16 15.32 -11.03
C THR A 38 -11.90 14.63 -10.51
N HIS A 39 -11.46 14.98 -9.30
CA HIS A 39 -10.25 14.44 -8.68
C HIS A 39 -10.52 13.15 -7.88
N LEU A 40 -11.79 12.76 -7.72
CA LEU A 40 -12.19 11.58 -6.95
C LEU A 40 -12.30 10.34 -7.82
N THR A 41 -11.96 9.20 -7.25
CA THR A 41 -12.15 7.90 -7.89
C THR A 41 -13.58 7.39 -7.66
N PRO A 42 -14.10 6.48 -8.51
CA PRO A 42 -15.43 5.88 -8.33
C PRO A 42 -15.63 5.28 -6.94
N ARG A 43 -14.59 4.67 -6.39
CA ARG A 43 -14.62 4.07 -5.05
C ARG A 43 -14.86 5.09 -3.94
N LEU A 44 -14.28 6.29 -4.07
CA LEU A 44 -14.48 7.37 -3.09
C LEU A 44 -15.88 7.95 -3.19
N LEU A 45 -16.44 8.03 -4.41
CA LEU A 45 -17.83 8.44 -4.62
C LEU A 45 -18.81 7.44 -3.96
N GLU A 46 -18.58 6.14 -4.12
CA GLU A 46 -19.37 5.10 -3.43
C GLU A 46 -19.32 5.24 -1.90
N LEU A 47 -18.15 5.53 -1.35
CA LEU A 47 -17.94 5.77 0.08
C LEU A 47 -18.72 7.00 0.55
N GLY A 48 -18.63 8.12 -0.18
CA GLY A 48 -19.38 9.34 0.11
C GLY A 48 -20.89 9.11 0.06
N ILE A 49 -21.40 8.38 -0.95
CA ILE A 49 -22.81 7.98 -1.04
C ILE A 49 -23.22 7.13 0.17
N GLY A 50 -22.37 6.20 0.60
CA GLY A 50 -22.58 5.36 1.78
C GLY A 50 -22.73 6.18 3.06
N LYS A 51 -21.79 7.11 3.31
CA LYS A 51 -21.84 8.03 4.46
C LYS A 51 -23.08 8.93 4.42
N LEU A 52 -23.44 9.43 3.25
CA LEU A 52 -24.63 10.27 3.08
C LEU A 52 -25.92 9.50 3.39
N ARG A 53 -26.03 8.25 2.92
CA ARG A 53 -27.16 7.36 3.27
C ARG A 53 -27.26 7.11 4.77
N ALA A 54 -26.13 6.97 5.47
CA ALA A 54 -26.12 6.84 6.93
C ALA A 54 -26.65 8.11 7.60
N ARG A 55 -26.16 9.29 7.19
CA ARG A 55 -26.64 10.59 7.70
C ARG A 55 -28.14 10.77 7.51
N VAL A 56 -28.67 10.45 6.31
CA VAL A 56 -30.12 10.53 6.04
C VAL A 56 -30.92 9.61 6.95
N ARG A 57 -30.43 8.38 7.18
CA ARG A 57 -31.07 7.41 8.08
C ARG A 57 -31.07 7.90 9.52
N ASP A 58 -29.98 8.49 9.98
CA ASP A 58 -29.88 8.97 11.36
C ASP A 58 -30.74 10.21 11.60
N ALA A 59 -30.83 11.12 10.62
CA ALA A 59 -31.80 12.23 10.66
C ALA A 59 -33.24 11.71 10.77
N ALA A 60 -33.62 10.74 9.93
CA ALA A 60 -34.95 10.13 9.98
C ALA A 60 -35.27 9.46 11.33
N ARG A 61 -34.26 8.90 12.02
CA ARG A 61 -34.41 8.31 13.36
C ARG A 61 -34.60 9.36 14.46
N SER A 62 -33.92 10.49 14.33
CA SER A 62 -33.98 11.60 15.29
C SER A 62 -35.20 12.50 15.08
N GLY A 63 -35.98 12.29 14.02
CA GLY A 63 -37.07 13.18 13.63
C GLY A 63 -36.61 14.46 12.94
N ASP A 64 -35.33 14.52 12.54
CA ASP A 64 -34.74 15.63 11.81
C ASP A 64 -34.88 15.43 10.30
N GLU A 65 -34.84 16.54 9.57
CA GLU A 65 -34.90 16.55 8.12
C GLU A 65 -33.49 16.63 7.50
N ALA A 66 -33.12 15.65 6.69
CA ALA A 66 -31.86 15.68 5.93
C ALA A 66 -32.01 16.47 4.63
N TRP A 67 -31.13 17.45 4.43
CA TRP A 67 -31.03 18.24 3.20
C TRP A 67 -29.94 17.70 2.26
N PRO A 68 -30.09 17.85 0.93
CA PRO A 68 -29.03 17.54 -0.01
C PRO A 68 -27.75 18.33 0.29
N PRO A 69 -26.56 17.70 0.19
CA PRO A 69 -25.30 18.40 0.42
C PRO A 69 -24.97 19.33 -0.74
N GLN A 70 -24.16 20.35 -0.46
CA GLN A 70 -23.45 21.08 -1.52
C GLN A 70 -22.37 20.19 -2.15
N PRO A 71 -21.97 20.42 -3.43
CA PRO A 71 -20.92 19.61 -4.07
C PRO A 71 -19.63 19.50 -3.23
N LEU A 72 -19.19 20.61 -2.66
CA LEU A 72 -18.00 20.65 -1.78
C LEU A 72 -18.21 19.91 -0.46
N GLU A 73 -19.40 19.96 0.13
CA GLU A 73 -19.75 19.19 1.33
C GLU A 73 -19.74 17.69 1.02
N PHE A 74 -20.23 17.30 -0.16
CA PHE A 74 -20.18 15.93 -0.62
C PHE A 74 -18.76 15.46 -0.91
N ALA A 75 -17.91 16.30 -1.51
CA ALA A 75 -16.49 16.00 -1.71
C ALA A 75 -15.79 15.68 -0.38
N ALA A 76 -16.05 16.48 0.67
CA ALA A 76 -15.53 16.21 2.01
C ALA A 76 -16.04 14.89 2.60
N LEU A 77 -17.29 14.49 2.32
CA LEU A 77 -17.80 13.16 2.71
C LEU A 77 -17.08 12.02 1.99
N CYS A 78 -16.53 12.25 0.80
CA CYS A 78 -15.79 11.25 0.04
C CYS A 78 -14.37 11.02 0.58
N GLU A 79 -13.89 11.86 1.51
CA GLU A 79 -12.61 11.63 2.18
C GLU A 79 -12.69 10.33 2.99
N PRO A 80 -11.81 9.35 2.72
CA PRO A 80 -11.84 8.10 3.47
C PRO A 80 -11.46 8.34 4.93
N THR A 81 -11.95 7.52 5.85
CA THR A 81 -11.32 7.40 7.17
C THR A 81 -10.42 6.18 7.21
N ALA A 82 -9.58 6.07 8.23
CA ALA A 82 -8.77 4.87 8.44
C ALA A 82 -9.66 3.61 8.51
N GLU A 83 -10.82 3.71 9.16
CA GLU A 83 -11.78 2.62 9.28
C GLU A 83 -12.41 2.23 7.93
N ASP A 84 -12.71 3.21 7.07
CA ASP A 84 -13.26 2.95 5.73
C ASP A 84 -12.29 2.15 4.85
N LEU A 85 -10.99 2.31 5.09
CA LEU A 85 -9.91 1.59 4.41
C LEU A 85 -9.58 0.25 5.10
N GLY A 86 -10.39 -0.18 6.06
CA GLY A 86 -10.19 -1.42 6.81
C GLY A 86 -9.01 -1.38 7.78
N MET A 87 -8.47 -0.18 8.05
CA MET A 87 -7.35 -0.02 8.96
C MET A 87 -7.84 -0.04 10.41
N PRO A 88 -7.29 -0.90 11.29
CA PRO A 88 -7.63 -0.86 12.71
C PRO A 88 -7.18 0.46 13.37
N SER A 89 -7.81 0.81 14.50
CA SER A 89 -7.31 1.88 15.36
C SER A 89 -5.90 1.56 15.87
N VAL A 90 -5.12 2.59 16.20
CA VAL A 90 -3.74 2.46 16.68
C VAL A 90 -3.64 1.45 17.84
N ASP A 91 -4.55 1.52 18.81
CA ASP A 91 -4.56 0.61 19.97
C ASP A 91 -4.84 -0.85 19.58
N ARG A 92 -5.71 -1.08 18.58
CA ARG A 92 -5.97 -2.43 18.05
C ARG A 92 -4.78 -2.96 17.26
N ALA A 93 -4.22 -2.12 16.41
CA ALA A 93 -3.02 -2.44 15.62
C ALA A 93 -1.83 -2.79 16.52
N TRP A 94 -1.59 -2.01 17.58
CA TRP A 94 -0.52 -2.27 18.53
C TRP A 94 -0.73 -3.56 19.32
N ARG A 95 -1.96 -3.82 19.79
CA ARG A 95 -2.28 -5.08 20.48
C ARG A 95 -2.05 -6.30 19.60
N GLU A 96 -2.45 -6.24 18.33
CA GLU A 96 -2.20 -7.30 17.37
C GLU A 96 -0.69 -7.48 17.13
N ALA A 97 0.03 -6.40 16.86
CA ALA A 97 1.48 -6.42 16.66
C ALA A 97 2.22 -7.02 17.85
N ASN A 98 1.88 -6.60 19.08
CA ASN A 98 2.49 -7.11 20.29
C ASN A 98 2.12 -8.58 20.58
N GLY A 99 0.90 -9.00 20.28
CA GLY A 99 0.45 -10.39 20.47
C GLY A 99 1.12 -11.38 19.52
N HIS A 100 1.41 -10.95 18.29
CA HIS A 100 1.93 -11.81 17.22
C HIS A 100 3.40 -11.53 16.85
N ALA A 101 4.11 -10.71 17.62
CA ALA A 101 5.52 -10.41 17.39
C ALA A 101 6.46 -11.63 17.43
N HIS A 102 6.03 -12.75 18.01
CA HIS A 102 6.81 -14.00 18.08
C HIS A 102 6.80 -14.80 16.78
N ASP A 103 5.76 -14.64 15.96
CA ASP A 103 5.61 -15.27 14.63
C ASP A 103 4.90 -14.31 13.67
N PRO A 104 5.61 -13.28 13.19
CA PRO A 104 5.03 -12.24 12.34
C PRO A 104 4.77 -12.72 10.90
N GLU A 105 5.39 -13.82 10.48
CA GLU A 105 5.23 -14.39 9.14
C GLU A 105 4.07 -15.38 9.06
N GLY A 106 3.83 -16.16 10.12
CA GLY A 106 2.70 -17.09 10.21
C GLY A 106 1.36 -16.44 10.57
N HIS A 107 1.36 -15.17 11.00
CA HIS A 107 0.13 -14.46 11.40
C HIS A 107 -0.59 -13.80 10.23
N ARG A 108 -1.92 -13.95 10.20
CA ARG A 108 -2.80 -13.24 9.26
C ARG A 108 -3.18 -11.87 9.81
N TRP A 109 -2.42 -10.86 9.40
CA TRP A 109 -2.61 -9.47 9.81
C TRP A 109 -3.96 -8.89 9.38
N SER A 110 -4.57 -8.10 10.27
CA SER A 110 -5.81 -7.37 9.97
C SER A 110 -5.65 -6.38 8.81
N HIS A 111 -4.49 -5.74 8.70
CA HIS A 111 -4.13 -4.86 7.60
C HIS A 111 -2.61 -4.88 7.35
N PRO A 112 -2.12 -4.80 6.10
CA PRO A 112 -0.68 -4.78 5.80
C PRO A 112 0.11 -3.71 6.55
N ALA A 113 -0.51 -2.54 6.78
CA ALA A 113 0.06 -1.45 7.57
C ALA A 113 0.47 -1.88 8.99
N VAL A 114 -0.27 -2.79 9.64
CA VAL A 114 0.04 -3.27 10.98
C VAL A 114 1.36 -4.06 10.96
N ARG A 115 1.50 -4.96 9.99
CA ARG A 115 2.73 -5.73 9.78
C ARG A 115 3.91 -4.81 9.48
N MET A 116 3.74 -3.87 8.56
CA MET A 116 4.81 -2.95 8.15
C MET A 116 5.27 -2.04 9.30
N ALA A 117 4.33 -1.54 10.12
CA ALA A 117 4.66 -0.74 11.30
C ALA A 117 5.39 -1.58 12.38
N GLY A 118 5.02 -2.84 12.57
CA GLY A 118 5.73 -3.72 13.48
C GLY A 118 7.14 -4.08 12.96
N GLN A 119 7.29 -4.27 11.64
CA GLN A 119 8.56 -4.51 10.99
C GLN A 119 9.53 -3.32 11.11
N SER A 120 9.04 -2.08 10.96
CA SER A 120 9.88 -0.88 11.10
C SER A 120 10.39 -0.66 12.52
N ILE A 121 9.67 -1.20 13.52
CA ILE A 121 10.15 -1.22 14.90
C ILE A 121 11.15 -2.34 15.14
N GLY A 122 10.83 -3.53 14.64
CA GLY A 122 11.56 -4.76 14.88
C GLY A 122 10.80 -5.69 15.83
N TRP A 123 10.51 -6.89 15.34
CA TRP A 123 9.72 -7.90 16.07
C TRP A 123 10.36 -8.36 17.37
N ILE A 124 11.68 -8.50 17.40
CA ILE A 124 12.44 -8.87 18.60
C ILE A 124 12.30 -7.79 19.69
N GLU A 125 12.30 -6.50 19.32
CA GLU A 125 12.14 -5.40 20.29
C GLU A 125 10.74 -5.42 20.92
N ILE A 126 9.72 -5.65 20.09
CA ILE A 126 8.32 -5.75 20.53
C ILE A 126 8.16 -6.96 21.46
N HIS A 127 8.60 -8.14 21.02
CA HIS A 127 8.44 -9.39 21.78
C HIS A 127 9.27 -9.43 23.08
N GLY A 128 10.52 -8.97 23.04
CA GLY A 128 11.46 -9.05 24.15
C GLY A 128 11.23 -8.04 25.28
N THR A 129 10.22 -7.16 25.17
CA THR A 129 10.01 -6.07 26.12
C THR A 129 9.08 -6.47 27.28
N THR A 130 9.67 -6.66 28.47
CA THR A 130 8.94 -6.90 29.73
C THR A 130 8.71 -5.62 30.55
N ALA A 131 9.62 -4.64 30.46
CA ALA A 131 9.55 -3.39 31.22
C ALA A 131 8.48 -2.42 30.65
N ALA A 132 7.58 -1.94 31.52
CA ALA A 132 6.46 -1.07 31.15
C ALA A 132 6.89 0.24 30.46
N SER A 133 7.93 0.89 30.97
CA SER A 133 8.45 2.15 30.40
C SER A 133 9.06 1.98 29.01
N ARG A 134 9.60 0.79 28.70
CA ARG A 134 10.10 0.48 27.35
C ARG A 134 8.95 0.15 26.41
N ARG A 135 7.91 -0.54 26.90
CA ARG A 135 6.69 -0.83 26.14
C ARG A 135 6.01 0.45 25.66
N GLU A 136 5.84 1.43 26.54
CA GLU A 136 5.22 2.72 26.19
C GLU A 136 6.02 3.47 25.10
N ARG A 137 7.36 3.40 25.13
CA ARG A 137 8.20 4.01 24.09
C ARG A 137 8.04 3.32 22.75
N LEU A 138 7.96 1.98 22.74
CA LEU A 138 7.74 1.21 21.51
C LEU A 138 6.36 1.47 20.93
N GLU A 139 5.33 1.54 21.77
CA GLU A 139 3.97 1.88 21.38
C GLU A 139 3.88 3.27 20.73
N LYS A 140 4.54 4.28 21.32
CA LYS A 140 4.61 5.62 20.69
C LYS A 140 5.35 5.60 19.36
N ARG A 141 6.41 4.79 19.23
CA ARG A 141 7.14 4.63 17.97
C ARG A 141 6.24 3.96 16.92
N PHE A 142 5.52 2.92 17.32
CA PHE A 142 4.52 2.23 16.49
C PHE A 142 3.43 3.16 16.00
N ALA A 143 2.83 3.94 16.91
CA ALA A 143 1.79 4.88 16.54
C ALA A 143 2.25 5.85 15.44
N ARG A 144 3.49 6.35 15.53
CA ARG A 144 4.06 7.25 14.51
C ARG A 144 4.24 6.56 13.15
N GLU A 145 4.83 5.37 13.13
CA GLU A 145 5.07 4.61 11.90
C GLU A 145 3.75 4.15 11.26
N TYR A 146 2.82 3.67 12.07
CA TYR A 146 1.49 3.27 11.63
C TYR A 146 0.70 4.46 11.06
N GLN A 147 0.74 5.62 11.71
CA GLN A 147 0.07 6.82 11.20
C GLN A 147 0.64 7.28 9.85
N ALA A 148 1.96 7.18 9.65
CA ALA A 148 2.56 7.47 8.35
C ALA A 148 2.05 6.52 7.26
N LEU A 149 1.88 5.23 7.57
CA LEU A 149 1.30 4.24 6.65
C LEU A 149 -0.18 4.49 6.37
N VAL A 150 -0.96 4.88 7.39
CA VAL A 150 -2.35 5.33 7.22
C VAL A 150 -2.41 6.48 6.23
N ASN A 151 -1.58 7.51 6.41
CA ASN A 151 -1.57 8.67 5.51
C ASN A 151 -1.23 8.30 4.06
N ARG A 152 -0.35 7.31 3.85
CA ARG A 152 -0.01 6.80 2.50
C ARG A 152 -1.17 6.05 1.86
N VAL A 153 -1.84 5.18 2.62
CA VAL A 153 -3.04 4.46 2.17
C VAL A 153 -4.17 5.44 1.84
N MET A 154 -4.34 6.46 2.68
CA MET A 154 -5.27 7.57 2.46
C MET A 154 -4.94 8.37 1.19
N ALA A 155 -3.66 8.52 0.84
CA ALA A 155 -3.22 9.13 -0.42
C ALA A 155 -3.37 8.21 -1.64
N GLY A 156 -3.92 7.00 -1.46
CA GLY A 156 -4.14 6.03 -2.53
C GLY A 156 -2.95 5.11 -2.83
N GLU A 157 -1.90 5.14 -2.00
CA GLU A 157 -0.80 4.19 -2.15
C GLU A 157 -1.24 2.78 -1.71
N GLN A 158 -0.96 1.78 -2.54
CA GLN A 158 -1.10 0.39 -2.15
C GLN A 158 0.09 -0.03 -1.28
N LEU A 159 -0.20 -0.49 -0.06
CA LEU A 159 0.81 -1.09 0.80
C LEU A 159 1.07 -2.53 0.37
N GLU A 160 1.95 -2.67 -0.61
CA GLU A 160 2.60 -3.94 -0.93
C GLU A 160 3.40 -4.38 0.30
N ALA A 161 3.02 -5.53 0.87
CA ALA A 161 3.93 -6.22 1.76
C ALA A 161 5.14 -6.64 0.91
N ARG A 162 6.25 -5.91 0.99
CA ARG A 162 7.53 -6.32 0.40
C ARG A 162 7.95 -7.68 0.98
N GLY A 163 7.40 -8.76 0.45
CA GLY A 163 8.11 -10.01 0.21
C GLY A 163 8.48 -10.00 -1.26
N LEU A 164 9.73 -10.33 -1.58
CA LEU A 164 10.33 -10.33 -2.92
C LEU A 164 10.95 -8.98 -3.36
N LEU A 165 11.84 -8.43 -2.53
CA LEU A 165 13.19 -8.34 -3.08
C LEU A 165 13.78 -9.72 -2.80
N GLU A 166 13.92 -10.51 -3.86
CA GLU A 166 14.62 -11.77 -3.90
C GLU A 166 15.92 -11.61 -3.09
N ASN A 167 15.94 -12.19 -1.91
CA ASN A 167 17.11 -12.18 -1.06
C ASN A 167 18.03 -13.22 -1.68
N ASP A 168 19.24 -12.84 -2.09
CA ASP A 168 20.25 -13.73 -2.69
C ASP A 168 20.59 -14.97 -1.83
N ASN A 169 20.04 -15.05 -0.61
CA ASN A 169 20.20 -16.11 0.39
C ASN A 169 19.43 -17.41 0.10
N ASP A 170 18.44 -17.42 -0.80
CA ASP A 170 17.73 -18.66 -1.17
C ASP A 170 18.36 -19.39 -2.36
N ARG A 171 19.52 -18.91 -2.84
CA ARG A 171 20.23 -19.57 -3.95
C ARG A 171 20.73 -20.93 -3.51
N SER A 172 20.37 -21.95 -4.29
CA SER A 172 20.85 -23.31 -4.09
C SER A 172 22.39 -23.33 -4.08
N PRO A 173 23.03 -24.17 -3.24
CA PRO A 173 24.48 -24.36 -3.26
C PRO A 173 25.05 -24.63 -4.66
N ALA A 174 24.24 -25.22 -5.55
CA ALA A 174 24.60 -25.47 -6.95
C ALA A 174 24.75 -24.19 -7.78
N GLU A 175 23.91 -23.18 -7.57
CA GLU A 175 23.99 -21.90 -8.29
C GLU A 175 25.15 -21.03 -7.78
N LEU A 176 25.40 -21.03 -6.48
CA LEU A 176 26.57 -20.39 -5.88
C LEU A 176 27.87 -21.04 -6.40
N ALA A 177 27.90 -22.37 -6.53
CA ALA A 177 29.03 -23.10 -7.10
C ALA A 177 29.26 -22.77 -8.58
N LYS A 178 28.18 -22.67 -9.37
CA LYS A 178 28.24 -22.31 -10.79
C LYS A 178 28.84 -20.91 -10.98
N ARG A 179 28.33 -19.92 -10.24
CA ARG A 179 28.78 -18.53 -10.32
C ARG A 179 30.21 -18.35 -9.81
N ALA A 180 30.57 -19.00 -8.70
CA ALA A 180 31.96 -19.03 -8.24
C ALA A 180 32.88 -19.73 -9.26
N GLY A 181 32.38 -20.70 -10.01
CA GLY A 181 33.08 -21.30 -11.14
C GLY A 181 33.27 -20.33 -12.30
N GLU A 182 32.22 -19.60 -12.68
CA GLU A 182 32.24 -18.58 -13.73
C GLU A 182 33.15 -17.39 -13.38
N GLU A 183 33.11 -16.92 -12.14
CA GLU A 183 33.97 -15.84 -11.64
C GLU A 183 35.43 -16.27 -11.57
N ARG A 184 35.74 -17.51 -11.15
CA ARG A 184 37.10 -18.06 -11.23
C ARG A 184 37.57 -18.23 -12.67
N ALA A 185 36.70 -18.66 -13.57
CA ALA A 185 37.03 -18.79 -14.99
C ALA A 185 37.28 -17.42 -15.64
N ALA A 186 36.49 -16.40 -15.28
CA ALA A 186 36.66 -15.02 -15.73
C ALA A 186 37.93 -14.38 -15.14
N ALA A 187 38.24 -14.62 -13.87
CA ALA A 187 39.48 -14.16 -13.24
C ALA A 187 40.71 -14.80 -13.87
N ALA A 188 40.67 -16.11 -14.15
CA ALA A 188 41.73 -16.80 -14.88
C ALA A 188 41.88 -16.23 -16.30
N ALA A 189 40.77 -16.01 -17.02
CA ALA A 189 40.80 -15.41 -18.36
C ALA A 189 41.39 -13.98 -18.35
N SER A 190 41.08 -13.18 -17.32
CA SER A 190 41.68 -11.85 -17.13
C SER A 190 43.18 -11.93 -16.81
N GLU A 191 43.62 -12.93 -16.05
CA GLU A 191 45.03 -13.13 -15.72
C GLU A 191 45.84 -13.49 -16.99
N TYR A 192 45.29 -14.32 -17.88
CA TYR A 192 45.92 -14.64 -19.16
C TYR A 192 45.84 -13.48 -20.18
N GLY A 193 44.85 -12.60 -20.06
CA GLY A 193 44.62 -11.47 -20.98
C GLY A 193 45.63 -10.33 -20.89
N HIS A 194 46.40 -10.21 -19.79
CA HIS A 194 47.30 -9.07 -19.58
C HIS A 194 48.80 -9.40 -19.75
N ARG A 195 49.18 -10.68 -19.86
CA ARG A 195 50.60 -11.11 -19.93
C ARG A 195 51.03 -11.71 -21.27
N MET A 196 50.13 -11.85 -22.23
CA MET A 196 50.43 -12.41 -23.55
C MET A 196 50.25 -11.35 -24.64
N THR A 197 51.30 -11.08 -25.41
CA THR A 197 51.15 -10.38 -26.69
C THR A 197 50.31 -11.25 -27.64
N GLY A 198 49.59 -10.63 -28.58
CA GLY A 198 48.68 -11.34 -29.49
C GLY A 198 49.30 -12.55 -30.21
N GLU A 199 50.59 -12.50 -30.54
CA GLU A 199 51.34 -13.63 -31.10
C GLU A 199 51.57 -14.78 -30.12
N GLN A 200 51.80 -14.48 -28.84
CA GLN A 200 52.00 -15.49 -27.80
C GLN A 200 50.69 -16.24 -27.50
N GLY A 201 49.55 -15.54 -27.53
CA GLY A 201 48.22 -16.14 -27.39
C GLY A 201 47.84 -17.06 -28.56
N ILE A 202 48.15 -16.65 -29.79
CA ILE A 202 47.92 -17.49 -30.98
C ILE A 202 48.80 -18.76 -30.95
N ARG A 203 50.04 -18.66 -30.46
CA ARG A 203 50.98 -19.80 -30.38
C ARG A 203 50.55 -20.83 -29.33
N SER A 204 50.08 -20.41 -28.15
CA SER A 204 49.60 -21.32 -27.12
C SER A 204 48.29 -22.02 -27.52
N LEU A 205 47.38 -21.32 -28.21
CA LEU A 205 46.18 -21.93 -28.80
C LEU A 205 46.52 -22.96 -29.88
N ARG A 206 47.50 -22.67 -30.76
CA ARG A 206 47.94 -23.60 -31.81
C ARG A 206 48.63 -24.85 -31.24
N ALA A 207 49.34 -24.71 -30.12
CA ALA A 207 49.95 -25.83 -29.39
C ALA A 207 48.92 -26.69 -28.66
N ALA A 208 47.89 -26.09 -28.04
CA ALA A 208 46.81 -26.80 -27.36
C ALA A 208 45.89 -27.58 -28.32
N LEU A 209 45.77 -27.11 -29.57
CA LEU A 209 44.96 -27.73 -30.63
C LEU A 209 45.74 -28.74 -31.50
N GLY A 210 47.00 -29.04 -31.16
CA GLY A 210 47.74 -30.18 -31.73
C GLY A 210 48.21 -30.05 -33.18
N GLY A 211 48.43 -28.84 -33.69
CA GLY A 211 48.91 -28.61 -35.06
C GLY A 211 50.42 -28.41 -35.15
N ARG A 212 51.14 -29.35 -35.77
CA ARG A 212 52.43 -29.07 -36.45
C ARG A 212 52.18 -28.31 -37.74
#